data_AF-A0A0D6M4Z9-F1
#
_entry.id   AF-A0A0D6M4Z9-F1
#
_cell.length_a   1.000
_cell.length_b   1.000
_cell.length_c   1.000
_cell.angle_alpha   90.00
_cell.angle_beta   90.00
_cell.angle_gamma   90.00
#
_symmetry.space_group_name_H-M   'P 1'
#
loop_
_entity.id
_entity.type
_entity.pdbx_description
1 polymer ?
#
loop_
_entity_poly.entity_id
_entity_poly.type
_entity_poly.pdbx_seq_one_letter_code
_entity_poly.pdbx_strand_id
1 'polypeptide(L)'
;MTFSSPATSTAAVEDLDMMRARLLYQSKKRGILENDILIGAFAERNLSKMNQEQLESYDKLINGEHMEWDLFYFMSGKKEPPADVANSSAFKLIKAFVDERQFAKK
;
A
#
# COMPACT_ATOMS: atom_id res chain seq x y z
N MET A 1 -42.68 5.54 -20.24
CA MET A 1 -41.90 4.76 -19.24
C MET A 1 -40.66 5.56 -18.93
N THR A 2 -40.59 6.13 -17.73
CA THR A 2 -39.47 6.95 -17.24
C THR A 2 -38.33 6.05 -16.81
N PHE A 3 -37.21 6.08 -17.54
CA PHE A 3 -35.94 5.52 -17.05
C PHE A 3 -35.24 6.59 -16.22
N SER A 4 -35.36 6.42 -14.90
CA SER A 4 -34.48 7.05 -13.92
C SER A 4 -33.07 6.47 -14.10
N SER A 5 -32.10 7.29 -14.51
CA SER A 5 -30.68 6.95 -14.44
C SER A 5 -29.98 7.98 -13.56
N PRO A 6 -29.44 7.59 -12.39
CA PRO A 6 -28.59 8.46 -11.59
C PRO A 6 -27.20 8.47 -12.23
N ALA A 7 -26.94 9.41 -13.13
CA ALA A 7 -25.60 9.71 -13.60
C ALA A 7 -24.93 10.70 -12.64
N THR A 8 -24.52 10.21 -11.47
CA THR A 8 -23.66 10.97 -10.55
C THR A 8 -22.64 10.02 -9.93
N SER A 9 -21.35 10.31 -10.15
CA SER A 9 -20.15 9.72 -9.49
C SER A 9 -19.52 8.43 -10.03
N THR A 10 -19.14 8.35 -11.31
CA THR A 10 -18.27 7.24 -11.81
C THR A 10 -16.82 7.66 -12.11
N ALA A 11 -16.58 8.89 -12.58
CA ALA A 11 -15.24 9.33 -13.00
C ALA A 11 -14.19 9.37 -11.87
N ALA A 12 -14.58 9.73 -10.64
CA ALA A 12 -13.66 9.77 -9.50
C ALA A 12 -13.30 8.37 -8.96
N VAL A 13 -14.15 7.36 -9.21
CA VAL A 13 -13.93 5.99 -8.74
C VAL A 13 -12.97 5.25 -9.67
N GLU A 14 -13.06 5.50 -10.98
CA GLU A 14 -12.14 4.95 -11.98
C GLU A 14 -10.69 5.41 -11.77
N ASP A 15 -10.48 6.69 -11.41
CA ASP A 15 -9.15 7.24 -11.15
C ASP A 15 -8.46 6.54 -9.95
N LEU A 16 -9.21 6.30 -8.87
CA LEU A 16 -8.70 5.58 -7.70
C LEU A 16 -8.37 4.12 -8.01
N ASP A 17 -9.20 3.45 -8.81
CA ASP A 17 -8.93 2.05 -9.19
C ASP A 17 -7.68 1.94 -10.08
N MET A 18 -7.48 2.88 -11.02
CA MET A 18 -6.26 2.98 -11.80
C MET A 18 -5.02 3.25 -10.91
N MET A 19 -5.12 4.16 -9.94
CA MET A 19 -4.04 4.39 -8.98
C MET A 19 -3.72 3.12 -8.19
N ARG A 20 -4.73 2.41 -7.68
CA ARG A 20 -4.54 1.14 -6.95
C ARG A 20 -3.87 0.09 -7.82
N ALA A 21 -4.32 -0.10 -9.05
CA ALA A 21 -3.73 -1.05 -9.99
C ALA A 21 -2.27 -0.71 -10.30
N ARG A 22 -1.96 0.58 -10.52
CA ARG A 22 -0.60 1.08 -10.72
C ARG A 22 0.28 0.83 -9.50
N LEU A 23 -0.21 1.15 -8.30
CA LEU A 23 0.51 0.93 -7.04
C LEU A 23 0.76 -0.55 -6.79
N LEU A 24 -0.24 -1.40 -7.03
CA LEU A 24 -0.11 -2.85 -6.92
C LEU A 24 0.97 -3.40 -7.87
N TYR A 25 0.98 -2.92 -9.12
CA TYR A 25 1.99 -3.31 -10.09
C TYR A 25 3.39 -2.84 -9.67
N GLN A 26 3.53 -1.61 -9.19
CA GLN A 26 4.80 -1.08 -8.66
C GLN A 26 5.29 -1.90 -7.46
N SER A 27 4.38 -2.27 -6.56
CA SER A 27 4.64 -3.12 -5.41
C SER A 27 5.11 -4.52 -5.80
N LYS A 28 4.60 -5.05 -6.91
CA LYS A 28 4.98 -6.37 -7.43
C LYS A 28 6.26 -6.40 -8.27
N LYS A 29 6.77 -5.23 -8.68
CA LYS A 29 7.94 -5.10 -9.55
C LYS A 29 9.20 -4.69 -8.79
N ARG A 30 9.30 -5.11 -7.52
CA ARG A 30 10.41 -4.74 -6.64
C ARG A 30 11.59 -5.69 -6.73
N GLY A 31 12.77 -5.17 -6.40
CA GLY A 31 14.07 -5.81 -6.62
C GLY A 31 14.34 -7.03 -5.75
N ILE A 32 13.60 -7.22 -4.64
CA ILE A 32 13.72 -8.41 -3.78
C ILE A 32 12.37 -9.11 -3.58
N LEU A 33 12.40 -10.44 -3.63
CA LEU A 33 11.23 -11.32 -3.58
C LEU A 33 10.47 -11.19 -2.26
N GLU A 34 11.17 -10.98 -1.16
CA GLU A 34 10.58 -10.80 0.17
C GLU A 34 9.72 -9.54 0.25
N ASN A 35 10.16 -8.46 -0.39
CA ASN A 35 9.41 -7.21 -0.39
C ASN A 35 8.20 -7.30 -1.33
N ASP A 36 8.36 -7.95 -2.49
CA ASP A 36 7.24 -8.28 -3.39
C ASP A 36 6.14 -9.05 -2.64
N ILE A 37 6.49 -10.12 -1.92
CA ILE A 37 5.50 -10.94 -1.19
C ILE A 37 4.81 -10.11 -0.11
N LEU A 38 5.56 -9.33 0.66
CA LEU A 38 5.05 -8.60 1.81
C LEU A 38 4.18 -7.40 1.37
N ILE A 39 4.72 -6.58 0.48
CA ILE A 39 4.08 -5.36 -0.03
C ILE A 39 2.98 -5.70 -1.02
N GLY A 40 3.18 -6.69 -1.89
CA GLY A 40 2.15 -7.18 -2.81
C GLY A 40 0.93 -7.72 -2.05
N ALA A 41 1.15 -8.58 -1.05
CA ALA A 41 0.04 -9.12 -0.25
C ALA A 41 -0.67 -8.05 0.60
N PHE A 42 0.08 -7.06 1.09
CA PHE A 42 -0.51 -5.90 1.75
C PHE A 42 -1.35 -5.08 0.77
N ALA A 43 -0.80 -4.80 -0.40
CA ALA A 43 -1.43 -4.00 -1.44
C ALA A 43 -2.75 -4.62 -1.89
N GLU A 44 -2.78 -5.91 -2.17
CA GLU A 44 -4.01 -6.62 -2.60
C GLU A 44 -5.14 -6.55 -1.57
N ARG A 45 -4.83 -6.55 -0.27
CA ARG A 45 -5.85 -6.49 0.80
C ARG A 45 -6.22 -5.08 1.25
N ASN A 46 -5.28 -4.13 1.19
CA ASN A 46 -5.44 -2.82 1.78
C ASN A 46 -5.68 -1.71 0.75
N LEU A 47 -5.17 -1.81 -0.49
CA LEU A 47 -5.39 -0.77 -1.50
C LEU A 47 -6.88 -0.54 -1.77
N SER A 48 -7.69 -1.59 -1.78
CA SER A 48 -9.15 -1.49 -1.95
C SER A 48 -9.86 -0.78 -0.78
N LYS A 49 -9.27 -0.81 0.42
CA LYS A 49 -9.80 -0.18 1.64
C LYS A 49 -9.22 1.22 1.88
N MET A 50 -8.15 1.56 1.18
CA MET A 50 -7.46 2.85 1.27
C MET A 50 -8.19 3.94 0.47
N ASN A 51 -8.15 5.15 1.04
CA ASN A 51 -8.59 6.39 0.39
C ASN A 51 -7.46 7.02 -0.43
N GLN A 52 -7.77 7.98 -1.28
CA GLN A 52 -6.82 8.68 -2.15
C GLN A 52 -5.56 9.16 -1.42
N GLU A 53 -5.73 9.87 -0.30
CA GLU A 53 -4.61 10.40 0.49
C GLU A 53 -3.69 9.29 1.03
N GLN A 54 -4.26 8.12 1.34
CA GLN A 54 -3.49 6.96 1.79
C GLN A 54 -2.76 6.28 0.64
N LEU A 55 -3.38 6.23 -0.55
CA LEU A 55 -2.75 5.74 -1.78
C LEU A 55 -1.58 6.65 -2.17
N GLU A 56 -1.71 7.97 -2.06
CA GLU A 56 -0.62 8.93 -2.29
C GLU A 56 0.49 8.82 -1.25
N SER A 57 0.13 8.66 0.03
CA SER A 57 1.12 8.41 1.10
C SER A 57 1.86 7.09 0.88
N TYR A 58 1.16 6.08 0.38
CA TYR A 58 1.73 4.80 0.00
C TYR A 58 2.63 4.95 -1.22
N ASP A 59 2.20 5.66 -2.27
CA ASP A 59 3.00 5.98 -3.45
C ASP A 59 4.34 6.62 -3.05
N LYS A 60 4.29 7.66 -2.21
CA LYS A 60 5.49 8.33 -1.69
C LYS A 60 6.37 7.41 -0.85
N LEU A 61 5.77 6.52 -0.06
CA LEU A 61 6.51 5.54 0.72
C LEU A 61 7.20 4.52 -0.20
N ILE A 62 6.51 4.06 -1.25
CA ILE A 62 7.05 3.03 -2.13
C ILE A 62 8.05 3.59 -3.15
N ASN A 63 7.78 4.76 -3.72
CA ASN A 63 8.66 5.45 -4.66
C ASN A 63 9.69 6.35 -3.95
N GLY A 64 9.71 6.33 -2.62
CA GLY A 64 10.67 7.07 -1.82
C GLY A 64 12.11 6.57 -2.00
N GLU A 65 13.06 7.39 -1.56
CA GLU A 65 14.50 7.22 -1.80
C GLU A 65 15.17 6.10 -0.97
N HIS A 66 14.39 5.30 -0.25
CA HIS A 66 14.92 4.29 0.66
C HIS A 66 15.26 2.97 -0.05
N MET A 67 16.41 2.39 0.31
CA MET A 67 16.81 1.06 -0.17
C MET A 67 15.76 0.00 0.19
N GLU A 68 15.44 -0.87 -0.76
CA GLU A 68 14.36 -1.88 -0.62
C GLU A 68 14.59 -2.86 0.54
N TRP A 69 15.86 -3.16 0.84
CA TRP A 69 16.26 -3.95 2.00
C TRP A 69 15.96 -3.26 3.33
N ASP A 70 16.26 -1.96 3.44
CA ASP A 70 15.99 -1.16 4.63
C ASP A 70 14.49 -1.08 4.89
N LEU A 71 13.71 -0.85 3.83
CA LEU A 71 12.25 -0.82 3.88
C LEU A 71 11.68 -2.14 4.41
N PHE A 72 12.19 -3.28 3.92
CA PHE A 72 11.82 -4.60 4.42
C PHE A 72 12.16 -4.80 5.91
N TYR A 73 13.34 -4.35 6.35
CA TYR A 73 13.73 -4.45 7.76
C TYR A 73 12.86 -3.58 8.67
N PHE A 74 12.48 -2.37 8.22
CA PHE A 74 11.57 -1.51 8.96
C PHE A 74 10.18 -2.14 9.13
N MET A 75 9.65 -2.73 8.05
CA MET A 75 8.34 -3.40 8.05
C MET A 75 8.34 -4.65 8.91
N SER A 76 9.43 -5.41 8.88
CA SER A 76 9.63 -6.60 9.72
C SER A 76 9.98 -6.27 11.17
N GLY A 77 10.08 -4.98 11.55
CA GLY A 77 10.48 -4.58 12.90
C GLY A 77 11.91 -4.95 13.28
N LYS A 78 12.74 -5.31 12.29
CA LYS A 78 14.16 -5.67 12.48
C LYS A 78 15.06 -4.44 12.61
N LYS A 79 14.61 -3.29 12.11
CA LYS A 79 15.33 -2.01 12.14
C LYS A 79 14.35 -0.87 12.44
N GLU A 80 14.84 0.20 13.04
CA GLU A 80 14.02 1.39 13.32
C GLU A 80 13.89 2.26 12.07
N PRO A 81 12.67 2.54 11.59
CA PRO A 81 12.45 3.43 10.45
C PRO A 81 12.82 4.87 10.80
N PRO A 82 13.36 5.65 9.83
CA PRO A 82 13.53 7.09 10.00
C PRO A 82 12.17 7.78 10.21
N ALA A 83 12.18 8.95 10.84
CA ALA A 83 10.96 9.68 11.22
C ALA A 83 10.01 9.91 10.03
N ASP A 84 10.54 10.17 8.83
CA ASP A 84 9.75 10.34 7.60
C ASP A 84 8.93 9.08 7.25
N VAL A 85 9.54 7.90 7.35
CA VAL A 85 8.88 6.61 7.10
C VAL A 85 7.94 6.28 8.25
N ALA A 86 8.39 6.44 9.50
CA ALA A 86 7.61 6.12 10.69
C ALA A 86 6.32 6.97 10.80
N ASN A 87 6.36 8.23 10.36
CA ASN A 87 5.21 9.13 10.37
C ASN A 87 4.23 8.86 9.24
N SER A 88 4.64 8.16 8.18
CA SER A 88 3.77 7.83 7.05
C SER A 88 2.63 6.90 7.48
N SER A 89 1.39 7.30 7.19
CA SER A 89 0.20 6.50 7.50
C SER A 89 0.22 5.14 6.82
N ALA A 90 0.74 5.10 5.59
CA ALA A 90 0.92 3.87 4.82
C ALA A 90 1.87 2.89 5.53
N PHE A 91 2.99 3.38 6.06
CA PHE A 91 3.96 2.54 6.75
C PHE A 91 3.39 1.92 8.02
N LYS A 92 2.64 2.70 8.82
CA LYS A 92 1.97 2.21 10.04
C LYS A 92 1.01 1.06 9.72
N LEU A 93 0.26 1.17 8.61
CA LEU A 93 -0.67 0.13 8.15
C LEU A 93 0.07 -1.13 7.69
N ILE A 94 1.16 -0.97 6.91
CA ILE A 94 1.98 -2.11 6.48
C ILE A 94 2.56 -2.82 7.69
N LYS A 95 3.13 -2.07 8.64
CA LYS A 95 3.70 -2.63 9.87
C LYS A 95 2.66 -3.41 10.67
N ALA A 96 1.45 -2.87 10.85
CA ALA A 96 0.35 -3.56 11.52
C ALA A 96 -0.06 -4.85 10.78
N PHE A 97 -0.10 -4.82 9.45
CA PHE A 97 -0.41 -6.00 8.64
C PHE A 97 0.66 -7.09 8.72
N VAL A 98 1.95 -6.69 8.75
CA VAL A 98 3.08 -7.61 8.90
C VAL A 98 3.08 -8.24 10.28
N ASP A 99 2.82 -7.45 11.31
CA ASP A 99 2.68 -7.92 12.69
C ASP A 99 1.57 -8.99 12.78
N GLU A 100 0.35 -8.67 12.30
CA GLU A 100 -0.77 -9.63 12.24
C GLU A 100 -0.40 -10.92 11.49
N ARG A 101 0.27 -10.81 10.35
CA ARG A 101 0.73 -11.94 9.54
C ARG A 101 1.81 -12.79 10.22
N GLN A 102 2.73 -12.18 10.96
CA GLN A 102 3.74 -12.91 11.72
C GLN A 102 3.11 -13.66 12.89
N PHE A 103 2.13 -13.06 13.58
CA PHE A 103 1.40 -13.70 14.67
C PHE A 103 0.53 -14.86 14.18
N ALA A 104 -0.05 -14.78 12.98
CA ALA A 104 -0.86 -15.87 12.40
C ALA A 104 -0.07 -17.15 12.07
N LYS A 105 1.28 -17.12 12.15
CA LYS A 105 2.16 -18.26 11.86
C LYS A 105 2.70 -18.95 13.12
N LYS A 106 2.28 -18.52 14.32
CA LYS A 106 2.69 -19.09 15.62
C LYS A 106 1.55 -19.89 16.23
#